data_AF-A0A970CXN6-F1
#
_entry.id   AF-A0A970CXN6-F1
#
_cell.length_a   1.000
_cell.length_b   1.000
_cell.length_c   1.000
_cell.angle_alpha   90.00
_cell.angle_beta   90.00
_cell.angle_gamma   90.00
#
_symmetry.space_group_name_H-M   'P 1'
#
loop_
_entity.id
_entity.type
_entity.pdbx_description
1 polymer ?
#
loop_
_entity_poly.entity_id
_entity_poly.type
_entity_poly.pdbx_seq_one_letter_code
_entity_poly.pdbx_strand_id
1 'polypeptide(L)'
;MPAIYAHYVFGNSLIDTLSEDSKRVVSNHRSAFDLGVQGPDFLFFKDFGGDEKSVKFGGKIHDTPCKETLKIFKEVYEKDKSEMQLAYILGFLAHFTLDTIAHEYINKVVREDGIDHHELETEFDRFMMLVDDRDPLSVKVEYLIKTEHETRKEIAKLYLPYEVMNEKELKKAMKDFYGVKKGIRFLQARAYPVLKGLMMAVNMWEKNYGIVMRKDRNVSLSPYVEE
;
A
#
# COMPACT_ATOMS: atom_id res chain seq x y z
N MET A 1 -2.14 -5.99 -4.31
CA MET A 1 -1.49 -5.18 -3.26
C MET A 1 -1.58 -5.80 -1.87
N PRO A 2 -0.56 -6.58 -1.54
CA PRO A 2 0.09 -6.53 -0.26
C PRO A 2 1.60 -6.54 -0.54
N ALA A 3 2.17 -5.36 -0.76
CA ALA A 3 3.59 -5.11 -0.63
C ALA A 3 3.80 -3.68 -0.12
N ILE A 4 3.65 -3.49 1.20
CA ILE A 4 3.75 -2.15 1.81
C ILE A 4 5.21 -1.68 1.79
N TYR A 5 6.14 -2.62 1.99
CA TYR A 5 7.54 -2.32 2.17
C TYR A 5 8.23 -1.98 0.86
N ALA A 6 7.97 -2.75 -0.21
CA ALA A 6 8.50 -2.50 -1.54
C ALA A 6 8.13 -1.10 -2.03
N HIS A 7 6.85 -0.72 -1.91
CA HIS A 7 6.40 0.64 -2.20
C HIS A 7 7.16 1.67 -1.36
N TYR A 8 7.25 1.46 -0.04
CA TYR A 8 7.96 2.38 0.85
C TYR A 8 9.43 2.56 0.47
N VAL A 9 10.15 1.47 0.18
CA VAL A 9 11.56 1.52 -0.23
C VAL A 9 11.72 2.21 -1.58
N PHE A 10 10.88 1.85 -2.56
CA PHE A 10 10.90 2.48 -3.88
C PHE A 10 10.58 3.98 -3.83
N GLY A 11 9.55 4.37 -3.08
CA GLY A 11 9.21 5.78 -2.87
C GLY A 11 10.36 6.55 -2.25
N ASN A 12 11.06 5.99 -1.26
CA ASN A 12 12.24 6.61 -0.65
C ASN A 12 13.40 6.78 -1.63
N SER A 13 13.70 5.76 -2.45
CA SER A 13 14.82 5.84 -3.39
C SER A 13 14.61 6.90 -4.47
N LEU A 14 13.35 7.21 -4.80
CA LEU A 14 13.02 8.26 -5.76
C LEU A 14 13.21 9.68 -5.21
N ILE A 15 13.20 9.90 -3.89
CA ILE A 15 13.29 11.24 -3.30
C ILE A 15 14.56 11.97 -3.78
N ASP A 16 15.69 11.28 -3.88
CA ASP A 16 16.96 11.86 -4.28
C ASP A 16 16.98 12.34 -5.75
N THR A 17 16.09 11.81 -6.58
CA THR A 17 15.94 12.18 -8.00
C THR A 17 15.03 13.39 -8.22
N LEU A 18 14.27 13.80 -7.21
CA LEU A 18 13.37 14.94 -7.30
C LEU A 18 14.14 16.27 -7.37
N SER A 19 13.48 17.33 -7.84
CA SER A 19 14.03 18.69 -7.70
C SER A 19 14.14 19.08 -6.22
N GLU A 20 15.01 20.03 -5.89
CA GLU A 20 15.18 20.50 -4.50
C GLU A 20 13.88 21.04 -3.89
N ASP A 21 13.04 21.71 -4.68
CA ASP A 21 11.71 22.15 -4.24
C ASP A 21 10.80 20.98 -3.89
N SER A 22 10.76 19.94 -4.73
CA SER A 22 9.97 18.74 -4.47
C SER A 22 10.50 17.94 -3.28
N LYS A 23 11.83 17.84 -3.12
CA LYS A 23 12.44 17.24 -1.91
C LYS A 23 12.02 17.97 -0.64
N ARG A 24 12.05 19.31 -0.65
CA ARG A 24 11.59 20.13 0.47
C ARG A 24 10.11 19.88 0.78
N VAL A 25 9.25 19.83 -0.25
CA VAL A 25 7.82 19.53 -0.09
C VAL A 25 7.62 18.15 0.54
N VAL A 26 8.30 17.11 0.03
CA VAL A 26 8.23 15.75 0.57
C VAL A 26 8.74 15.69 2.01
N SER A 27 9.86 16.36 2.31
CA SER A 27 10.42 16.42 3.67
C SER A 27 9.46 17.09 4.65
N ASN A 28 8.84 18.21 4.26
CA ASN A 28 7.90 18.96 5.10
C ASN A 28 6.56 18.23 5.29
N HIS A 29 6.16 17.40 4.32
CA HIS A 29 4.87 16.70 4.31
C HIS A 29 5.06 15.19 4.16
N ARG A 30 6.02 14.65 4.92
CA ARG A 30 6.45 13.26 4.81
C ARG A 30 5.32 12.25 4.96
N SER A 31 4.41 12.47 5.91
CA SER A 31 3.24 11.61 6.14
C SER A 31 2.29 11.56 4.94
N ALA A 32 2.15 12.66 4.20
CA ALA A 32 1.34 12.70 2.99
C ALA A 32 2.02 11.95 1.85
N PHE A 33 3.33 12.13 1.68
CA PHE A 33 4.12 11.37 0.70
C PHE A 33 4.07 9.86 0.98
N ASP A 34 4.34 9.44 2.22
CA ASP A 34 4.34 8.01 2.59
C ASP A 34 2.95 7.36 2.40
N LEU A 35 1.86 8.12 2.61
CA LEU A 35 0.51 7.66 2.26
C LEU A 35 0.33 7.56 0.73
N GLY A 36 0.81 8.57 -0.01
CA GLY A 36 0.77 8.57 -1.47
C GLY A 36 1.55 7.41 -2.08
N VAL A 37 2.68 7.02 -1.49
CA VAL A 37 3.50 5.88 -1.92
C VAL A 37 2.75 4.55 -1.87
N GLN A 38 1.66 4.48 -1.10
CA GLN A 38 0.76 3.32 -1.09
C GLN A 38 -0.42 3.48 -2.04
N GLY A 39 -0.50 4.58 -2.78
CA GLY A 39 -1.58 4.83 -3.72
C GLY A 39 -2.96 4.87 -3.05
N PRO A 40 -3.99 4.30 -3.71
CA PRO A 40 -5.34 4.23 -3.20
C PRO A 40 -5.59 3.02 -2.26
N ASP A 41 -4.56 2.30 -1.84
CA ASP A 41 -4.73 0.96 -1.27
C ASP A 41 -5.27 0.88 0.14
N PHE A 42 -5.15 1.97 0.88
CA PHE A 42 -5.83 2.10 2.16
C PHE A 42 -7.35 1.84 2.00
N LEU A 43 -7.93 2.05 0.81
CA LEU A 43 -9.33 1.73 0.49
C LEU A 43 -9.66 0.25 0.70
N PHE A 44 -8.73 -0.67 0.45
CA PHE A 44 -8.93 -2.12 0.61
C PHE A 44 -9.01 -2.55 2.08
N PHE A 45 -8.65 -1.68 3.01
CA PHE A 45 -8.69 -1.98 4.44
C PHE A 45 -9.95 -1.47 5.13
N LYS A 46 -10.78 -0.65 4.49
CA LYS A 46 -11.97 -0.09 5.13
C LYS A 46 -12.95 -1.20 5.51
N ASP A 47 -13.38 -1.15 6.77
CA ASP A 47 -14.17 -2.21 7.43
C ASP A 47 -13.51 -3.59 7.31
N PHE A 48 -12.18 -3.61 7.50
CA PHE A 48 -11.35 -4.82 7.45
C PHE A 48 -11.43 -5.55 6.09
N GLY A 49 -11.67 -4.79 5.02
CA GLY A 49 -11.89 -5.32 3.66
C GLY A 49 -13.34 -5.67 3.35
N GLY A 50 -14.28 -5.42 4.27
CA GLY A 50 -15.70 -5.68 4.10
C GLY A 50 -16.48 -4.57 3.39
N ASP A 51 -15.92 -3.37 3.20
CA ASP A 51 -16.63 -2.29 2.51
C ASP A 51 -16.49 -2.42 0.98
N GLU A 52 -17.49 -3.03 0.35
CA GLU A 52 -17.50 -3.26 -1.09
C GLU A 52 -17.34 -1.99 -1.93
N LYS A 53 -17.88 -0.86 -1.46
CA LYS A 53 -17.80 0.43 -2.18
C LYS A 53 -16.34 0.88 -2.30
N SER A 54 -15.59 0.82 -1.21
CA SER A 54 -14.17 1.21 -1.17
C SER A 54 -13.31 0.22 -1.92
N VAL A 55 -13.57 -1.09 -1.79
CA VAL A 55 -12.84 -2.13 -2.54
C VAL A 55 -13.04 -1.97 -4.04
N LYS A 56 -14.28 -1.82 -4.52
CA LYS A 56 -14.58 -1.59 -5.94
C LYS A 56 -13.96 -0.30 -6.45
N PHE A 57 -13.98 0.75 -5.64
CA PHE A 57 -13.39 2.04 -6.01
C PHE A 57 -11.85 1.99 -6.06
N GLY A 58 -11.21 1.33 -5.10
CA GLY A 58 -9.76 1.09 -5.11
C GLY A 58 -9.33 0.33 -6.34
N GLY A 59 -10.03 -0.77 -6.68
CA GLY A 59 -9.80 -1.51 -7.93
C GLY A 59 -9.98 -0.62 -9.16
N LYS A 60 -11.06 0.16 -9.22
CA LYS A 60 -11.30 1.10 -10.34
C LYS A 60 -10.17 2.11 -10.51
N ILE A 61 -9.59 2.64 -9.42
CA ILE A 61 -8.45 3.57 -9.54
C ILE A 61 -7.24 2.86 -10.15
N HIS A 62 -6.93 1.62 -9.75
CA HIS A 62 -5.84 0.83 -10.33
C HIS A 62 -6.08 0.48 -11.81
N ASP A 63 -7.31 0.11 -12.16
CA ASP A 63 -7.69 -0.24 -13.54
C ASP A 63 -7.77 0.97 -14.47
N THR A 64 -7.79 2.18 -13.92
CA THR A 64 -7.85 3.42 -14.69
C THR A 64 -6.41 3.91 -14.97
N PRO A 65 -6.09 4.32 -16.21
CA PRO A 65 -4.80 4.95 -16.48
C PRO A 65 -4.52 6.09 -15.50
N CYS A 66 -3.39 6.04 -14.80
CA CYS A 66 -3.03 6.98 -13.72
C CYS A 66 -3.27 8.45 -14.10
N LYS A 67 -3.00 8.82 -15.35
CA LYS A 67 -3.24 10.17 -15.91
C LYS A 67 -4.66 10.70 -15.69
N GLU A 68 -5.68 9.85 -15.67
CA GLU A 68 -7.07 10.29 -15.48
C GLU A 68 -7.34 10.65 -14.01
N THR A 69 -6.80 9.88 -13.06
CA THR A 69 -6.82 10.24 -11.63
C THR A 69 -6.01 11.51 -11.37
N LEU A 70 -4.84 11.64 -12.00
CA LEU A 70 -4.00 12.83 -11.87
C LEU A 70 -4.66 14.11 -12.39
N LYS A 71 -5.50 14.05 -13.43
CA LYS A 71 -6.28 15.21 -13.88
C LYS A 71 -7.18 15.74 -12.77
N ILE A 72 -7.90 14.85 -12.09
CA ILE A 72 -8.80 15.21 -10.98
C ILE A 72 -7.99 15.75 -9.79
N PHE A 73 -6.92 15.07 -9.41
CA PHE A 73 -6.05 15.53 -8.32
C PHE A 73 -5.42 16.88 -8.63
N LYS A 74 -5.00 17.11 -9.88
CA LYS A 74 -4.47 18.39 -10.35
C LYS A 74 -5.51 19.51 -10.22
N GLU A 75 -6.76 19.28 -10.61
CA GLU A 75 -7.81 20.30 -10.48
C GLU A 75 -8.08 20.69 -9.02
N VAL A 76 -8.00 19.74 -8.09
CA VAL A 76 -8.12 20.02 -6.65
C VAL A 76 -6.88 20.77 -6.15
N TYR A 77 -5.69 20.30 -6.52
CA TYR A 77 -4.43 20.95 -6.18
C TYR A 77 -4.32 22.38 -6.73
N GLU A 78 -4.82 22.66 -7.93
CA GLU A 78 -4.74 23.99 -8.51
C GLU A 78 -5.61 25.02 -7.79
N LYS A 79 -6.67 24.59 -7.07
CA LYS A 79 -7.51 25.46 -6.24
C LYS A 79 -6.83 25.83 -4.92
N ASP A 80 -6.18 24.86 -4.29
CA ASP A 80 -5.62 25.02 -2.93
C ASP A 80 -4.12 25.38 -2.95
N LYS A 81 -3.40 24.97 -3.99
CA LYS A 81 -1.93 25.01 -4.12
C LYS A 81 -1.21 24.45 -2.88
N SER A 82 -1.81 23.41 -2.30
CA SER A 82 -1.36 22.78 -1.06
C SER A 82 -0.13 21.90 -1.28
N GLU A 83 0.98 22.23 -0.63
CA GLU A 83 2.20 21.41 -0.68
C GLU A 83 1.98 20.00 -0.13
N MET A 84 1.06 19.83 0.82
CA MET A 84 0.72 18.52 1.36
C MET A 84 -0.02 17.64 0.34
N GLN A 85 -0.90 18.23 -0.48
CA GLN A 85 -1.51 17.53 -1.62
C GLN A 85 -0.44 17.17 -2.66
N LEU A 86 0.48 18.08 -2.94
CA LEU A 86 1.60 17.81 -3.87
C LEU A 86 2.48 16.66 -3.38
N ALA A 87 2.83 16.61 -2.10
CA ALA A 87 3.58 15.50 -1.52
C ALA A 87 2.86 14.16 -1.69
N TYR A 88 1.55 14.12 -1.44
CA TYR A 88 0.75 12.92 -1.70
C TYR A 88 0.73 12.53 -3.19
N ILE A 89 0.54 13.49 -4.10
CA ILE A 89 0.54 13.24 -5.56
C ILE A 89 1.90 12.68 -6.02
N LEU A 90 3.02 13.19 -5.49
CA LEU A 90 4.36 12.67 -5.79
C LEU A 90 4.52 11.22 -5.31
N GLY A 91 4.02 10.89 -4.11
CA GLY A 91 3.98 9.51 -3.64
C GLY A 91 3.08 8.63 -4.51
N PHE A 92 1.91 9.12 -4.90
CA PHE A 92 0.94 8.42 -5.74
C PHE A 92 1.51 8.07 -7.11
N LEU A 93 2.32 8.97 -7.68
CA LEU A 93 3.09 8.70 -8.89
C LEU A 93 4.11 7.58 -8.68
N ALA A 94 4.82 7.57 -7.54
CA ALA A 94 5.76 6.50 -7.21
C ALA A 94 5.06 5.13 -7.13
N HIS A 95 3.89 5.08 -6.47
CA HIS A 95 3.07 3.87 -6.41
C HIS A 95 2.73 3.34 -7.80
N PHE A 96 2.09 4.15 -8.64
CA PHE A 96 1.69 3.74 -9.99
C PHE A 96 2.89 3.41 -10.90
N THR A 97 4.04 4.06 -10.68
CA THR A 97 5.27 3.74 -11.42
C THR A 97 5.73 2.32 -11.09
N LEU A 98 5.79 1.96 -9.81
CA LEU A 98 6.17 0.60 -9.41
C LEU A 98 5.17 -0.42 -9.93
N ASP A 99 3.87 -0.20 -9.72
CA ASP A 99 2.81 -1.11 -10.13
C ASP A 99 2.79 -1.35 -11.63
N THR A 100 3.00 -0.30 -12.44
CA THR A 100 3.03 -0.44 -13.90
C THR A 100 4.16 -1.36 -14.36
N ILE A 101 5.32 -1.29 -13.70
CA ILE A 101 6.48 -2.11 -14.04
C ILE A 101 6.32 -3.53 -13.48
N ALA A 102 5.91 -3.65 -12.22
CA ALA A 102 5.85 -4.91 -11.49
C ALA A 102 4.69 -5.79 -11.96
N HIS A 103 3.52 -5.23 -12.26
CA HIS A 103 2.35 -6.02 -12.59
C HIS A 103 2.43 -6.70 -13.95
N GLU A 104 3.25 -6.23 -14.90
CA GLU A 104 3.51 -6.99 -16.13
C GLU A 104 4.12 -8.36 -15.77
N TYR A 105 5.14 -8.34 -14.91
CA TYR A 105 5.82 -9.54 -14.44
C TYR A 105 4.93 -10.39 -13.52
N ILE A 106 4.35 -9.81 -12.48
CA ILE A 106 3.49 -10.52 -11.52
C ILE A 106 2.33 -11.20 -12.25
N ASN A 107 1.64 -10.49 -13.15
CA ASN A 107 0.52 -11.08 -13.88
C ASN A 107 0.95 -12.20 -14.82
N LYS A 108 2.17 -12.15 -15.37
CA LYS A 108 2.73 -13.25 -16.16
C LYS A 108 2.91 -14.49 -15.28
N VAL A 109 3.61 -14.36 -14.15
CA VAL A 109 3.87 -15.45 -13.20
C VAL A 109 2.57 -16.06 -12.67
N VAL A 110 1.60 -15.23 -12.28
CA VAL A 110 0.29 -15.68 -11.80
C VAL A 110 -0.45 -16.50 -12.88
N ARG A 111 -0.40 -16.06 -14.15
CA ARG A 111 -1.10 -16.76 -15.25
C ARG A 111 -0.40 -18.05 -15.68
N GLU A 112 0.93 -18.05 -15.76
CA GLU A 112 1.71 -19.16 -16.29
C GLU A 112 1.96 -20.24 -15.24
N ASP A 113 2.27 -19.85 -14.01
CA ASP A 113 2.72 -20.76 -12.95
C ASP A 113 1.67 -20.98 -11.85
N GLY A 114 0.53 -20.27 -11.91
CA GLY A 114 -0.58 -20.43 -10.97
C GLY A 114 -0.25 -19.98 -9.54
N ILE A 115 0.80 -19.16 -9.37
CA ILE A 115 1.21 -18.61 -8.08
C ILE A 115 0.20 -17.57 -7.62
N ASP A 116 -0.07 -17.54 -6.31
CA ASP A 116 -0.92 -16.52 -5.71
C ASP A 116 -0.26 -15.14 -5.76
N HIS A 117 -0.99 -14.17 -6.29
CA HIS A 117 -0.52 -12.81 -6.48
C HIS A 117 -0.06 -12.16 -5.17
N HIS A 118 -0.84 -12.33 -4.10
CA HIS A 118 -0.55 -11.72 -2.81
C HIS A 118 0.66 -12.38 -2.13
N GLU A 119 0.84 -13.68 -2.35
CA GLU A 119 1.99 -14.42 -1.88
C GLU A 119 3.28 -13.96 -2.55
N LEU A 120 3.27 -13.74 -3.87
CA LEU A 120 4.43 -13.24 -4.60
C LEU A 120 4.81 -11.82 -4.14
N GLU A 121 3.84 -10.92 -4.03
CA GLU A 121 4.04 -9.56 -3.52
C GLU A 121 4.61 -9.57 -2.08
N THR A 122 4.09 -10.45 -1.21
CA THR A 122 4.55 -10.55 0.18
C THR A 122 5.93 -11.18 0.29
N GLU A 123 6.28 -12.17 -0.53
CA GLU A 123 7.65 -12.73 -0.57
C GLU A 123 8.65 -11.71 -1.11
N PHE A 124 8.25 -10.86 -2.07
CA PHE A 124 9.09 -9.75 -2.51
C PHE A 124 9.34 -8.73 -1.38
N ASP A 125 8.30 -8.34 -0.62
CA ASP A 125 8.45 -7.54 0.61
C ASP A 125 9.42 -8.20 1.60
N ARG A 126 9.30 -9.52 1.79
CA ARG A 126 10.18 -10.31 2.66
C ARG A 126 11.63 -10.23 2.21
N PHE A 127 11.89 -10.43 0.92
CA PHE A 127 13.23 -10.36 0.33
C PHE A 127 13.83 -8.97 0.51
N MET A 128 13.08 -7.91 0.19
CA MET A 128 13.54 -6.52 0.37
C MET A 128 13.89 -6.21 1.83
N MET A 129 13.10 -6.69 2.79
CA MET A 129 13.42 -6.53 4.22
C MET A 129 14.72 -7.24 4.61
N LEU A 130 15.00 -8.43 4.04
CA LEU A 130 16.25 -9.15 4.30
C LEU A 130 17.46 -8.45 3.68
N VAL A 131 17.33 -7.90 2.47
CA VAL A 131 18.38 -7.08 1.83
C VAL A 131 18.72 -5.86 2.70
N ASP A 132 17.72 -5.29 3.39
CA ASP A 132 17.89 -4.18 4.32
C ASP A 132 18.36 -4.60 5.74
N ASP A 133 18.74 -5.87 5.94
CA ASP A 133 19.14 -6.45 7.23
C ASP A 133 18.05 -6.32 8.32
N ARG A 134 16.79 -6.54 7.94
CA ARG A 134 15.62 -6.48 8.82
C ARG A 134 14.96 -7.86 8.93
N ASP A 135 14.56 -8.22 10.15
CA ASP A 135 13.71 -9.40 10.37
C ASP A 135 12.29 -9.12 9.85
N PRO A 136 11.80 -9.82 8.80
CA PRO A 136 10.50 -9.57 8.18
C PRO A 136 9.31 -9.72 9.14
N LEU A 137 9.44 -10.51 10.21
CA LEU A 137 8.38 -10.66 11.20
C LEU A 137 8.36 -9.52 12.24
N SER A 138 9.43 -8.74 12.30
CA SER A 138 9.59 -7.63 13.24
C SER A 138 9.25 -6.27 12.64
N VAL A 139 9.36 -6.11 11.31
CA VAL A 139 9.14 -4.84 10.61
C VAL A 139 7.70 -4.39 10.83
N LYS A 140 7.55 -3.18 11.38
CA LYS A 140 6.25 -2.62 11.74
C LYS A 140 5.69 -1.79 10.58
N VAL A 141 5.28 -2.47 9.50
CA VAL A 141 4.74 -1.82 8.29
C VAL A 141 3.56 -0.89 8.59
N GLU A 142 2.79 -1.17 9.65
CA GLU A 142 1.68 -0.31 10.09
C GLU A 142 2.13 1.09 10.56
N TYR A 143 3.41 1.26 10.89
CA TYR A 143 3.98 2.54 11.31
C TYR A 143 4.67 3.29 10.16
N LEU A 144 4.85 2.67 8.99
CA LEU A 144 5.44 3.32 7.82
C LEU A 144 4.48 4.37 7.22
N ILE A 145 3.18 4.16 7.38
CA ILE A 145 2.14 5.04 6.85
C ILE A 145 1.32 5.59 8.01
N LYS A 146 1.86 6.62 8.66
CA LYS A 146 1.13 7.38 9.68
C LYS A 146 0.48 8.58 9.05
N THR A 147 -0.80 8.75 9.35
CA THR A 147 -1.51 9.96 8.97
C THR A 147 -1.88 10.74 10.22
N GLU A 148 -1.64 12.05 10.20
CA GLU A 148 -2.16 12.95 11.22
C GLU A 148 -3.53 13.49 10.79
N HIS A 149 -4.20 14.24 11.67
CA HIS A 149 -5.51 14.82 11.33
C HIS A 149 -5.42 15.70 10.08
N GLU A 150 -4.46 16.62 10.03
CA GLU A 150 -4.32 17.51 8.86
C GLU A 150 -3.97 16.76 7.58
N THR A 151 -3.11 15.74 7.64
CA THR A 151 -2.84 14.87 6.48
C THR A 151 -4.13 14.25 5.95
N ARG A 152 -4.95 13.65 6.82
CA ARG A 152 -6.19 13.00 6.37
C ARG A 152 -7.19 13.99 5.79
N LYS A 153 -7.36 15.14 6.45
CA LYS A 153 -8.27 16.19 6.02
C LYS A 153 -7.88 16.71 4.64
N GLU A 154 -6.59 16.96 4.45
CA GLU A 154 -6.08 17.52 3.21
C GLU A 154 -6.10 16.51 2.06
N ILE A 155 -5.70 15.26 2.30
CA ILE A 155 -5.72 14.21 1.27
C ILE A 155 -7.14 13.79 0.92
N ALA A 156 -8.08 13.82 1.88
CA ALA A 156 -9.48 13.52 1.58
C ALA A 156 -10.07 14.45 0.52
N LYS A 157 -9.63 15.71 0.42
CA LYS A 157 -10.08 16.65 -0.62
C LYS A 157 -9.82 16.15 -2.03
N LEU A 158 -8.70 15.47 -2.25
CA LEU A 158 -8.34 14.88 -3.55
C LEU A 158 -9.36 13.82 -3.99
N TYR A 159 -10.01 13.16 -3.02
CA TYR A 159 -10.98 12.11 -3.27
C TYR A 159 -12.44 12.56 -3.24
N LEU A 160 -12.74 13.77 -2.74
CA LEU A 160 -14.11 14.31 -2.70
C LEU A 160 -14.81 14.32 -4.07
N PRO A 161 -14.16 14.64 -5.20
CA PRO A 161 -14.80 14.60 -6.53
C PRO A 161 -15.36 13.24 -6.93
N TYR A 162 -14.90 12.16 -6.29
CA TYR A 162 -15.39 10.81 -6.57
C TYR A 162 -16.61 10.42 -5.74
N GLU A 163 -16.95 11.18 -4.69
CA GLU A 163 -18.10 10.91 -3.79
C GLU A 163 -18.04 9.52 -3.10
N VAL A 164 -16.86 8.91 -3.05
CA VAL A 164 -16.61 7.62 -2.39
C VAL A 164 -15.83 7.76 -1.08
N MET A 165 -15.01 8.80 -0.95
CA MET A 165 -14.15 8.99 0.21
C MET A 165 -14.18 10.44 0.70
N ASN A 166 -14.44 10.60 2.00
CA ASN A 166 -14.19 11.82 2.75
C ASN A 166 -13.19 11.58 3.90
N GLU A 167 -12.91 12.61 4.70
CA GLU A 167 -11.97 12.52 5.81
C GLU A 167 -12.32 11.42 6.83
N LYS A 168 -13.61 11.27 7.16
CA LYS A 168 -14.07 10.26 8.12
C LYS A 168 -13.84 8.85 7.58
N GLU A 169 -14.09 8.63 6.29
CA GLU A 169 -13.88 7.35 5.64
C GLU A 169 -12.39 7.02 5.51
N LEU A 170 -11.56 7.99 5.11
CA LEU A 170 -10.10 7.84 5.07
C LEU A 170 -9.55 7.54 6.47
N LYS A 171 -10.02 8.25 7.50
CA LYS A 171 -9.64 7.98 8.90
C LYS A 171 -10.01 6.55 9.32
N LYS A 172 -11.19 6.06 8.93
CA LYS A 172 -11.62 4.68 9.21
C LYS A 172 -10.71 3.68 8.50
N ALA A 173 -10.50 3.85 7.20
CA ALA A 173 -9.62 3.02 6.38
C ALA A 173 -8.20 2.92 6.98
N MET A 174 -7.61 4.05 7.39
CA MET A 174 -6.27 4.07 8.01
C MET A 174 -6.24 3.41 9.39
N LYS A 175 -7.31 3.55 10.19
CA LYS A 175 -7.42 2.88 11.49
C LYS A 175 -7.51 1.36 11.29
N ASP A 176 -8.30 0.92 10.32
CA ASP A 176 -8.48 -0.50 10.02
C ASP A 176 -7.19 -1.10 9.45
N PHE A 177 -6.52 -0.43 8.50
CA PHE A 177 -5.20 -0.79 7.99
C PHE A 177 -4.22 -1.05 9.15
N TYR A 178 -4.10 -0.08 10.05
CA TYR A 178 -3.20 -0.18 11.19
C TYR A 178 -3.58 -1.38 12.09
N GLY A 179 -4.87 -1.56 12.37
CA GLY A 179 -5.37 -2.69 13.17
C GLY A 179 -5.06 -4.05 12.54
N VAL A 180 -5.36 -4.20 11.24
CA VAL A 180 -5.11 -5.43 10.46
C VAL A 180 -3.63 -5.76 10.44
N LYS A 181 -2.77 -4.84 9.97
CA LYS A 181 -1.33 -5.10 9.82
C LYS A 181 -0.65 -5.34 11.17
N LYS A 182 -1.02 -4.58 12.22
CA LYS A 182 -0.53 -4.83 13.59
C LYS A 182 -0.95 -6.19 14.12
N GLY A 183 -2.21 -6.58 13.92
CA GLY A 183 -2.77 -7.86 14.36
C GLY A 183 -2.10 -9.05 13.68
N ILE A 184 -2.00 -9.01 12.35
CA ILE A 184 -1.29 -10.01 11.54
C ILE A 184 0.16 -10.13 12.02
N ARG A 185 0.91 -9.02 12.10
CA ARG A 185 2.31 -9.03 12.56
C ARG A 185 2.48 -9.61 13.97
N PHE A 186 1.60 -9.25 14.90
CA PHE A 186 1.66 -9.75 16.27
C PHE A 186 1.42 -11.26 16.34
N LEU A 187 0.38 -11.74 15.66
CA LEU A 187 -0.03 -13.15 15.70
C LEU A 187 0.89 -14.03 14.87
N GLN A 188 1.31 -13.61 13.67
CA GLN A 188 2.23 -14.41 12.84
C GLN A 188 3.57 -14.67 13.56
N ALA A 189 4.06 -13.70 14.34
CA ALA A 189 5.32 -13.82 15.05
C ALA A 189 5.26 -14.70 16.31
N ARG A 190 4.06 -14.88 16.90
CA ARG A 190 3.90 -15.53 18.22
C ARG A 190 3.03 -16.79 18.21
N ALA A 191 2.05 -16.85 17.31
CA ALA A 191 1.01 -17.86 17.30
C ALA A 191 0.39 -17.99 15.89
N TYR A 192 1.21 -18.32 14.88
CA TYR A 192 0.74 -18.50 13.50
C TYR A 192 -0.48 -19.45 13.36
N PRO A 193 -0.56 -20.60 14.08
CA PRO A 193 -1.76 -21.44 14.04
C PRO A 193 -3.04 -20.72 14.47
N VAL A 194 -2.94 -19.78 15.43
CA VAL A 194 -4.08 -18.96 15.88
C VAL A 194 -4.48 -17.95 14.82
N LEU A 195 -3.50 -17.27 14.19
CA LEU A 195 -3.77 -16.37 13.06
C LEU A 195 -4.51 -17.09 11.93
N LYS A 196 -3.98 -18.25 11.52
CA LYS A 196 -4.59 -19.08 10.48
C LYS A 196 -6.02 -19.47 10.85
N GLY A 197 -6.23 -19.97 12.08
CA GLY A 197 -7.57 -20.35 12.56
C GLY A 197 -8.57 -19.19 12.57
N LEU A 198 -8.15 -18.00 13.01
CA LEU A 198 -9.00 -16.80 12.99
C LEU A 198 -9.37 -16.40 11.56
N MET A 199 -8.41 -16.37 10.64
CA MET A 199 -8.66 -16.04 9.23
C MET A 199 -9.57 -17.06 8.54
N MET A 200 -9.46 -18.35 8.88
CA MET A 200 -10.37 -19.39 8.39
C MET A 200 -11.80 -19.17 8.92
N ALA A 201 -11.96 -18.83 10.19
CA ALA A 201 -13.28 -18.62 10.80
C ALA A 201 -14.08 -17.47 10.17
N VAL A 202 -13.40 -16.48 9.60
CA VAL A 202 -14.02 -15.35 8.88
C VAL A 202 -13.95 -15.48 7.36
N ASN A 203 -13.64 -16.67 6.83
CA ASN A 203 -13.51 -16.95 5.38
C ASN A 203 -12.51 -16.04 4.65
N MET A 204 -11.54 -15.47 5.37
CA MET A 204 -10.49 -14.63 4.78
C MET A 204 -9.27 -15.44 4.35
N TRP A 205 -9.05 -16.62 4.93
CA TRP A 205 -7.87 -17.44 4.66
C TRP A 205 -7.70 -17.79 3.17
N GLU A 206 -8.70 -18.42 2.57
CA GLU A 206 -8.64 -18.89 1.17
C GLU A 206 -8.32 -17.77 0.17
N LYS A 207 -8.75 -16.53 0.47
CA LYS A 207 -8.56 -15.38 -0.41
C LYS A 207 -7.33 -14.51 -0.08
N ASN A 208 -6.81 -14.60 1.15
CA ASN A 208 -5.84 -13.65 1.66
C ASN A 208 -4.67 -14.30 2.39
N TYR A 209 -4.49 -15.62 2.35
CA TYR A 209 -3.35 -16.25 3.02
C TYR A 209 -2.01 -15.69 2.54
N GLY A 210 -1.93 -15.27 1.26
CA GLY A 210 -0.75 -14.66 0.66
C GLY A 210 -0.29 -13.38 1.34
N ILE A 211 -1.16 -12.66 2.08
CA ILE A 211 -0.79 -11.42 2.78
C ILE A 211 -0.01 -11.67 4.09
N VAL A 212 0.06 -12.93 4.54
CA VAL A 212 0.71 -13.30 5.80
C VAL A 212 2.18 -13.57 5.54
N MET A 213 3.03 -12.76 6.18
CA MET A 213 4.48 -12.88 6.05
C MET A 213 4.96 -14.22 6.62
N ARG A 214 5.72 -14.97 5.82
CA ARG A 214 6.31 -16.23 6.23
C ARG A 214 7.62 -15.99 6.97
N LYS A 215 7.86 -16.79 8.02
CA LYS A 215 9.14 -16.80 8.75
C LYS A 215 10.26 -17.29 7.82
N ASP A 216 10.03 -18.49 7.31
CA ASP A 216 10.95 -19.18 6.44
C ASP A 216 10.67 -18.80 4.99
N ARG A 217 11.76 -18.72 4.20
CA ARG A 217 11.71 -18.43 2.78
C ARG A 217 10.78 -19.40 2.06
N ASN A 218 9.93 -18.89 1.17
CA ASN A 218 9.24 -19.76 0.24
C ASN A 218 10.20 -20.14 -0.91
N VAL A 219 10.80 -21.33 -0.82
CA VAL A 219 11.77 -21.83 -1.81
C VAL A 219 11.15 -21.92 -3.21
N SER A 220 9.83 -22.19 -3.31
CA SER A 220 9.16 -22.25 -4.62
C SER A 220 9.01 -20.87 -5.28
N LEU A 221 9.07 -19.78 -4.51
CA LEU A 221 8.93 -18.41 -5.01
C LEU A 221 10.27 -17.74 -5.30
N SER A 222 11.37 -18.37 -4.90
CA SER A 222 12.68 -17.76 -5.01
C SER A 222 13.13 -17.39 -6.43
N PRO A 223 12.88 -18.24 -7.46
CA PRO A 223 13.24 -17.88 -8.84
C PRO A 223 12.49 -16.63 -9.33
N TYR A 224 11.41 -16.23 -8.67
CA TYR A 224 10.58 -15.09 -9.08
C TYR A 224 10.89 -13.79 -8.32
N VAL A 225 11.72 -13.87 -7.29
CA VAL A 225 11.95 -12.77 -6.34
C VAL A 225 13.43 -12.39 -6.25
N GLU A 226 14.34 -13.38 -6.40
CA GLU A 226 15.77 -13.21 -6.15
C GLU A 226 16.63 -13.12 -7.43
N GLU A 227 16.04 -13.31 -8.62
CA GLU A 227 16.71 -13.11 -9.92
C GLU A 227 16.53 -11.68 -10.44
#